data_AF-A0A3C0E566-F1
#
_entry.id   AF-A0A3C0E566-F1
#
_cell.length_a   1.000
_cell.length_b   1.000
_cell.length_c   1.000
_cell.angle_alpha   90.00
_cell.angle_beta   90.00
_cell.angle_gamma   90.00
#
_symmetry.space_group_name_H-M   'P 1'
#
loop_
_entity.id
_entity.type
_entity.pdbx_description
1 polymer ?
#
loop_
_entity_poly.entity_id
_entity_poly.type
_entity_poly.pdbx_seq_one_letter_code
_entity_poly.pdbx_strand_id
1 'polypeptide(L)'
;MEINEALIKKAAEHVMLNSCSVSSSGLFNGKAGMSLALFEVARFLEDEYIEDQALQTLQESLLTKTNNPGFENGLSGIGYVLLYLTKNKLVEADFDELFGDKLQFIYEHADKLCDDFITNGVLPMCDMRMIYFLDIYHKCVDSNRSSELKEKLLTVYCEKLRNLLSDTLREKEGVSKIDYMLYLEEFIKMADKCCNSVLPSVLVDSYISEYEDGRWMSRVLLSNSLYVMSEKAGNQRWKDSALCQTDIALQSVDVRVETLRTMTDILFCNLPLKSYQEKSDEIRNHLFTTDGQKLTQNLSRAISHKNMSAGYASGMSRLLLCAVNEYTGRKRNEVLRPL
;
A
#
# COMPACT_ATOMS: atom_id res chain seq x y z
N MET A 1 22.28 7.76 12.01
CA MET A 1 21.32 7.32 13.03
C MET A 1 21.50 5.81 13.13
N GLU A 2 21.98 5.30 14.27
CA GLU A 2 22.07 3.84 14.49
C GLU A 2 20.67 3.32 14.80
N ILE A 3 20.05 2.64 13.84
CA ILE A 3 18.80 1.92 14.08
C ILE A 3 19.14 0.76 15.03
N ASN A 4 18.49 0.74 16.18
CA ASN A 4 18.78 -0.21 17.25
C ASN A 4 18.12 -1.57 16.95
N GLU A 5 18.91 -2.63 16.79
CA GLU A 5 18.40 -4.00 16.59
C GLU A 5 17.43 -4.42 17.70
N ALA A 6 17.63 -3.97 18.95
CA ALA A 6 16.71 -4.22 20.05
C ALA A 6 15.33 -3.58 19.84
N LEU A 7 15.26 -2.45 19.14
CA LEU A 7 14.00 -1.81 18.75
C LEU A 7 13.26 -2.63 17.71
N ILE A 8 13.98 -3.11 16.68
CA ILE A 8 13.41 -3.98 15.64
C ILE A 8 12.88 -5.26 16.28
N LYS A 9 13.65 -5.88 17.18
CA LYS A 9 13.24 -7.10 17.89
C LYS A 9 11.98 -6.87 18.73
N LYS A 10 11.92 -5.80 19.52
CA LYS A 10 10.72 -5.45 20.31
C LYS A 10 9.49 -5.18 19.45
N ALA A 11 9.66 -4.51 18.31
CA ALA A 11 8.55 -4.27 17.38
C ALA A 11 8.10 -5.57 16.70
N ALA A 12 9.02 -6.48 16.38
CA ALA A 12 8.70 -7.81 15.86
C ALA A 12 7.95 -8.66 16.89
N GLU A 13 8.37 -8.65 18.17
CA GLU A 13 7.65 -9.29 19.28
C GLU A 13 6.20 -8.79 19.38
N HIS A 14 6.00 -7.48 19.22
CA HIS A 14 4.65 -6.92 19.19
C HIS A 14 3.83 -7.47 18.01
N VAL A 15 4.41 -7.55 16.81
CA VAL A 15 3.72 -8.13 15.63
C VAL A 15 3.40 -9.61 15.87
N MET A 16 4.33 -10.40 16.39
CA MET A 16 4.11 -11.81 16.72
C MET A 16 2.98 -12.01 17.74
N LEU A 17 2.95 -11.24 18.83
CA LEU A 17 1.90 -11.35 19.84
C LEU A 17 0.51 -11.02 19.28
N ASN A 18 0.44 -10.04 18.36
CA ASN A 18 -0.83 -9.64 17.78
C ASN A 18 -1.30 -10.57 16.66
N SER A 19 -0.41 -11.29 15.96
CA SER A 19 -0.81 -12.17 14.84
C SER A 19 -1.76 -13.28 15.31
N CYS A 20 -1.60 -13.74 16.55
CA CYS A 20 -2.48 -14.71 17.21
C CYS A 20 -3.95 -14.24 17.32
N SER A 21 -4.20 -12.94 17.32
CA SER A 21 -5.54 -12.34 17.54
C SER A 21 -6.23 -11.85 16.26
N VAL A 22 -5.49 -11.77 15.15
CA VAL A 22 -5.99 -11.23 13.88
C VAL A 22 -6.76 -12.32 13.14
N SER A 23 -8.01 -12.01 12.74
CA SER A 23 -8.87 -12.92 11.97
C SER A 23 -8.75 -12.74 10.46
N SER A 24 -8.24 -11.60 10.00
CA SER A 24 -8.01 -11.35 8.57
C SER A 24 -6.74 -12.05 8.09
N SER A 25 -6.73 -12.47 6.82
CA SER A 25 -5.60 -13.24 6.27
C SER A 25 -4.82 -12.51 5.20
N GLY A 26 -5.41 -11.47 4.58
CA GLY A 26 -4.77 -10.67 3.52
C GLY A 26 -3.58 -9.83 3.97
N LEU A 27 -3.08 -8.96 3.08
CA LEU A 27 -1.86 -8.20 3.33
C LEU A 27 -2.07 -7.07 4.35
N PHE A 28 -3.07 -6.21 4.14
CA PHE A 28 -3.20 -4.96 4.90
C PHE A 28 -3.58 -5.20 6.35
N ASN A 29 -4.65 -5.94 6.56
CA ASN A 29 -5.20 -6.10 7.90
C ASN A 29 -4.98 -7.51 8.44
N GLY A 30 -4.23 -8.35 7.72
CA GLY A 30 -4.18 -9.78 7.98
C GLY A 30 -2.79 -10.35 8.18
N LYS A 31 -2.79 -11.65 8.49
CA LYS A 31 -1.59 -12.44 8.82
C LYS A 31 -0.54 -12.45 7.71
N ALA A 32 -0.92 -12.37 6.43
CA ALA A 32 0.05 -12.37 5.34
C ALA A 32 0.98 -11.15 5.37
N GLY A 33 0.48 -9.94 5.65
CA GLY A 33 1.35 -8.76 5.75
C GLY A 33 2.24 -8.79 6.99
N MET A 34 1.76 -9.41 8.07
CA MET A 34 2.53 -9.62 9.29
C MET A 34 3.67 -10.60 9.05
N SER A 35 3.40 -11.76 8.43
CA SER A 35 4.42 -12.76 8.12
C SER A 35 5.49 -12.20 7.19
N LEU A 36 5.10 -11.42 6.16
CA LEU A 36 6.05 -10.78 5.26
C LEU A 36 7.07 -9.92 6.04
N ALA A 37 6.59 -9.07 6.95
CA ALA A 37 7.48 -8.22 7.74
C ALA A 37 8.36 -9.03 8.69
N LEU A 38 7.82 -10.09 9.30
CA LEU A 38 8.58 -10.97 10.18
C LEU A 38 9.68 -11.73 9.43
N PHE A 39 9.44 -12.24 8.22
CA PHE A 39 10.49 -12.87 7.40
C PHE A 39 11.63 -11.91 7.05
N GLU A 40 11.30 -10.66 6.72
CA GLU A 40 12.32 -9.63 6.45
C GLU A 40 13.16 -9.31 7.71
N VAL A 41 12.51 -9.25 8.87
CA VAL A 41 13.19 -9.06 10.16
C VAL A 41 14.03 -10.28 10.55
N ALA A 42 13.50 -11.49 10.41
CA ALA A 42 14.19 -12.73 10.76
C ALA A 42 15.49 -12.87 9.96
N ARG A 43 15.43 -12.65 8.64
CA ARG A 43 16.61 -12.64 7.77
C ARG A 43 17.59 -11.53 8.15
N PHE A 44 17.10 -10.38 8.58
CA PHE A 44 17.95 -9.26 8.97
C PHE A 44 18.71 -9.54 10.28
N LEU A 45 18.02 -10.08 11.28
CA LEU A 45 18.58 -10.39 12.59
C LEU A 45 19.27 -11.77 12.66
N GLU A 46 19.14 -12.58 11.60
CA GLU A 46 19.53 -14.00 11.59
C GLU A 46 18.88 -14.76 12.76
N ASP A 47 17.60 -14.48 13.02
CA ASP A 47 16.84 -14.99 14.18
C ASP A 47 15.84 -16.07 13.75
N GLU A 48 16.22 -17.34 13.91
CA GLU A 48 15.43 -18.53 13.54
C GLU A 48 14.07 -18.56 14.24
N TYR A 49 13.96 -18.06 15.49
CA TYR A 49 12.69 -18.04 16.20
C TYR A 49 11.68 -17.11 15.52
N ILE A 50 12.13 -15.94 15.05
CA ILE A 50 11.25 -15.02 14.31
C ILE A 50 10.86 -15.63 12.96
N GLU A 51 11.77 -16.37 12.32
CA GLU A 51 11.49 -17.07 11.06
C GLU A 51 10.40 -18.14 11.24
N ASP A 52 10.51 -18.99 12.26
CA ASP A 52 9.53 -20.02 12.58
C ASP A 52 8.14 -19.41 12.83
N GLN A 53 8.08 -18.30 13.58
CA GLN A 53 6.83 -17.57 13.83
C GLN A 53 6.27 -16.94 12.55
N ALA A 54 7.13 -16.42 11.67
CA ALA A 54 6.73 -15.88 10.37
C ALA A 54 6.12 -16.98 9.48
N LEU A 55 6.74 -18.16 9.44
CA LEU A 55 6.29 -19.31 8.68
C LEU A 55 4.94 -19.83 9.20
N GLN A 56 4.79 -20.00 10.51
CA GLN A 56 3.51 -20.38 11.11
C GLN A 56 2.41 -19.39 10.76
N THR A 57 2.69 -18.09 10.89
CA THR A 57 1.74 -17.01 10.55
C THR A 57 1.34 -17.05 9.07
N LEU A 58 2.28 -17.33 8.16
CA LEU A 58 2.00 -17.50 6.74
C LEU A 58 1.12 -18.73 6.46
N GLN A 59 1.43 -19.87 7.07
CA GLN A 59 0.66 -21.12 6.92
C GLN A 59 -0.80 -20.92 7.35
N GLU A 60 -1.03 -20.25 8.48
CA GLU A 60 -2.38 -19.91 8.94
C GLU A 60 -3.15 -19.06 7.91
N SER A 61 -2.48 -18.11 7.27
CA SER A 61 -3.07 -17.32 6.19
C SER A 61 -3.43 -18.18 4.97
N LEU A 62 -2.50 -19.04 4.51
CA LEU A 62 -2.69 -19.93 3.36
C LEU A 62 -3.82 -20.96 3.55
N LEU A 63 -4.01 -21.43 4.78
CA LEU A 63 -5.05 -22.39 5.17
C LEU A 63 -6.40 -21.73 5.47
N THR A 64 -6.49 -20.39 5.45
CA THR A 64 -7.74 -19.69 5.73
C THR A 64 -8.79 -19.97 4.66
N LYS A 65 -10.00 -20.34 5.09
CA LYS A 65 -11.18 -20.53 4.23
C LYS A 65 -11.89 -19.19 3.97
N THR A 66 -11.20 -18.22 3.38
CA THR A 66 -11.77 -16.92 3.01
C THR A 66 -12.22 -16.92 1.56
N ASN A 67 -13.43 -16.38 1.30
CA ASN A 67 -13.94 -16.13 -0.05
C ASN A 67 -13.73 -14.67 -0.46
N ASN A 68 -12.91 -13.91 0.26
CA ASN A 68 -12.56 -12.55 -0.11
C ASN A 68 -11.40 -12.58 -1.12
N PRO A 69 -11.59 -12.17 -2.38
CA PRO A 69 -10.51 -12.15 -3.38
C PRO A 69 -9.61 -10.92 -3.25
N GLY A 70 -10.06 -9.89 -2.52
CA GLY A 70 -9.42 -8.58 -2.44
C GLY A 70 -8.04 -8.60 -1.76
N PHE A 71 -7.27 -7.55 -2.01
CA PHE A 71 -5.86 -7.49 -1.64
C PHE A 71 -5.65 -7.25 -0.13
N GLU A 72 -6.48 -6.39 0.45
CA GLU A 72 -6.30 -5.92 1.82
C GLU A 72 -6.55 -7.02 2.87
N ASN A 73 -7.57 -7.85 2.60
CA ASN A 73 -8.12 -8.80 3.57
C ASN A 73 -8.20 -10.24 3.04
N GLY A 74 -7.84 -10.45 1.78
CA GLY A 74 -8.21 -11.64 1.03
C GLY A 74 -7.08 -12.24 0.20
N LEU A 75 -7.48 -13.12 -0.72
CA LEU A 75 -6.62 -14.06 -1.42
C LEU A 75 -5.53 -13.38 -2.26
N SER A 76 -5.83 -12.29 -2.97
CA SER A 76 -4.78 -11.62 -3.78
C SER A 76 -3.64 -11.05 -2.93
N GLY A 77 -3.92 -10.63 -1.69
CA GLY A 77 -2.87 -10.22 -0.75
C GLY A 77 -2.03 -11.40 -0.26
N ILE A 78 -2.66 -12.55 0.00
CA ILE A 78 -1.99 -13.79 0.42
C ILE A 78 -1.09 -14.30 -0.71
N GLY A 79 -1.62 -14.37 -1.93
CA GLY A 79 -0.88 -14.78 -3.13
C GLY A 79 0.30 -13.85 -3.41
N TYR A 80 0.12 -12.54 -3.26
CA TYR A 80 1.23 -11.60 -3.38
C TYR A 80 2.35 -11.88 -2.38
N VAL A 81 2.02 -12.13 -1.10
CA VAL A 81 3.04 -12.43 -0.07
C VAL A 81 3.76 -13.74 -0.38
N LEU A 82 3.04 -14.81 -0.73
CA LEU A 82 3.66 -16.08 -1.08
C LEU A 82 4.64 -15.90 -2.25
N LEU A 83 4.21 -15.22 -3.31
CA LEU A 83 5.04 -14.95 -4.48
C LEU A 83 6.27 -14.10 -4.13
N TYR A 84 6.11 -13.09 -3.28
CA TYR A 84 7.21 -12.26 -2.80
C TYR A 84 8.24 -13.10 -2.04
N LEU A 85 7.81 -13.91 -1.09
CA LEU A 85 8.68 -14.71 -0.24
C LEU A 85 9.45 -15.77 -1.06
N THR A 86 8.75 -16.47 -1.96
CA THR A 86 9.39 -17.46 -2.86
C THR A 86 10.42 -16.80 -3.76
N LYS A 87 10.07 -15.69 -4.43
CA LYS A 87 10.98 -14.98 -5.34
C LYS A 87 12.25 -14.46 -4.63
N ASN A 88 12.10 -14.07 -3.37
CA ASN A 88 13.20 -13.56 -2.56
C ASN A 88 13.97 -14.65 -1.80
N LYS A 89 13.67 -15.94 -2.05
CA LYS A 89 14.28 -17.10 -1.39
C LYS A 89 14.16 -17.05 0.14
N LEU A 90 13.05 -16.52 0.62
CA LEU A 90 12.68 -16.53 2.03
C LEU A 90 11.86 -17.77 2.40
N VAL A 91 11.19 -18.36 1.41
CA VAL A 91 10.44 -19.60 1.54
C VAL A 91 10.67 -20.43 0.27
N GLU A 92 10.83 -21.73 0.42
CA GLU A 92 10.78 -22.69 -0.69
C GLU A 92 9.35 -23.23 -0.82
N ALA A 93 8.68 -22.89 -1.91
CA ALA A 93 7.29 -23.25 -2.14
C ALA A 93 6.99 -23.30 -3.64
N ASP A 94 6.21 -24.31 -4.05
CA ASP A 94 5.54 -24.32 -5.35
C ASP A 94 4.26 -23.48 -5.25
N PHE A 95 4.22 -22.37 -6.00
CA PHE A 95 3.09 -21.45 -5.95
C PHE A 95 1.81 -22.08 -6.49
N ASP A 96 1.91 -22.81 -7.60
CA ASP A 96 0.73 -23.33 -8.28
C ASP A 96 0.14 -24.50 -7.48
N GLU A 97 0.98 -25.34 -6.87
CA GLU A 97 0.53 -26.40 -5.96
C GLU A 97 -0.20 -25.83 -4.73
N LEU A 98 0.30 -24.76 -4.12
CA LEU A 98 -0.27 -24.21 -2.88
C LEU A 98 -1.43 -23.22 -3.11
N PHE A 99 -1.46 -22.56 -4.26
CA PHE A 99 -2.30 -21.38 -4.49
C PHE A 99 -3.08 -21.39 -5.81
N GLY A 100 -2.90 -22.38 -6.69
CA GLY A 100 -3.54 -22.44 -8.01
C GLY A 100 -5.07 -22.30 -7.97
N ASP A 101 -5.76 -23.05 -7.12
CA ASP A 101 -7.23 -22.97 -6.99
C ASP A 101 -7.70 -21.58 -6.52
N LYS A 102 -6.95 -20.97 -5.60
CA LYS A 102 -7.25 -19.62 -5.07
C LYS A 102 -6.99 -18.55 -6.14
N LEU A 103 -5.97 -18.74 -6.98
CA LEU A 103 -5.70 -17.88 -8.14
C LEU A 103 -6.84 -17.95 -9.15
N GLN A 104 -7.33 -19.15 -9.45
CA GLN A 104 -8.46 -19.34 -10.35
C GLN A 104 -9.72 -18.60 -9.86
N PHE A 105 -10.01 -18.67 -8.56
CA PHE A 105 -11.09 -17.89 -7.95
C PHE A 105 -10.90 -16.36 -8.09
N ILE A 106 -9.66 -15.87 -7.94
CA ILE A 106 -9.34 -14.45 -8.15
C ILE A 106 -9.62 -14.05 -9.61
N TYR A 107 -9.26 -14.90 -10.59
CA TYR A 107 -9.55 -14.63 -12.00
C TYR A 107 -11.05 -14.53 -12.28
N GLU A 108 -11.83 -15.48 -11.78
CA GLU A 108 -13.29 -15.48 -11.95
C GLU A 108 -13.96 -14.24 -11.34
N HIS A 109 -13.48 -13.80 -10.17
CA HIS A 109 -13.95 -12.56 -9.57
C HIS A 109 -13.57 -11.32 -10.39
N ALA A 110 -12.35 -11.28 -10.92
CA ALA A 110 -11.89 -10.17 -11.77
C ALA A 110 -12.71 -10.04 -13.06
N ASP A 111 -13.08 -11.15 -13.72
CA ASP A 111 -14.01 -11.14 -14.84
C ASP A 111 -15.37 -10.58 -14.42
N LYS A 112 -15.91 -11.11 -13.31
CA LYS A 112 -17.20 -10.69 -12.80
C LYS A 112 -17.25 -9.18 -12.49
N LEU A 113 -16.18 -8.62 -11.94
CA LEU A 113 -16.10 -7.16 -11.72
C LEU A 113 -16.21 -6.36 -13.02
N CYS A 114 -15.59 -6.86 -14.10
CA CYS A 114 -15.71 -6.24 -15.42
C CYS A 114 -17.15 -6.32 -15.94
N ASP A 115 -17.77 -7.50 -15.84
CA ASP A 115 -19.14 -7.75 -16.30
C ASP A 115 -20.18 -6.95 -15.50
N ASP A 116 -20.03 -6.90 -14.17
CA ASP A 116 -20.88 -6.13 -13.28
C ASP A 116 -20.77 -4.63 -13.62
N PHE A 117 -19.56 -4.09 -13.80
CA PHE A 117 -19.40 -2.69 -14.21
C PHE A 117 -20.08 -2.38 -15.54
N ILE A 118 -19.92 -3.24 -16.56
CA ILE A 118 -20.58 -3.08 -17.86
C ILE A 118 -22.11 -3.13 -17.72
N THR A 119 -22.63 -4.03 -16.88
CA THR A 119 -24.07 -4.28 -16.75
C THR A 119 -24.78 -3.24 -15.90
N ASN A 120 -24.18 -2.81 -14.78
CA ASN A 120 -24.85 -2.01 -13.77
C ASN A 120 -23.97 -0.89 -13.15
N GLY A 121 -22.73 -0.72 -13.61
CA GLY A 121 -21.81 0.34 -13.14
C GLY A 121 -21.25 0.13 -11.73
N VAL A 122 -21.45 -1.05 -11.14
CA VAL A 122 -20.91 -1.42 -9.83
C VAL A 122 -19.45 -1.86 -9.98
N LEU A 123 -18.57 -1.16 -9.26
CA LEU A 123 -17.14 -1.49 -9.23
C LEU A 123 -16.55 -1.03 -7.89
N PRO A 124 -16.38 -1.93 -6.92
CA PRO A 124 -15.86 -1.60 -5.59
C PRO A 124 -14.42 -1.09 -5.64
N MET A 125 -14.13 0.01 -4.95
CA MET A 125 -12.76 0.55 -4.86
C MET A 125 -11.80 -0.41 -4.14
N CYS A 126 -12.29 -1.15 -3.13
CA CYS A 126 -11.47 -2.06 -2.32
C CYS A 126 -10.83 -3.20 -3.12
N ASP A 127 -11.38 -3.52 -4.29
CA ASP A 127 -10.86 -4.58 -5.16
C ASP A 127 -9.80 -4.08 -6.16
N MET A 128 -9.61 -2.75 -6.29
CA MET A 128 -8.70 -2.16 -7.27
C MET A 128 -7.25 -2.65 -7.10
N ARG A 129 -6.80 -2.86 -5.86
CA ARG A 129 -5.45 -3.37 -5.55
C ARG A 129 -5.19 -4.80 -6.03
N MET A 130 -6.22 -5.54 -6.45
CA MET A 130 -6.06 -6.82 -7.13
C MET A 130 -5.27 -6.68 -8.44
N ILE A 131 -5.38 -5.53 -9.11
CA ILE A 131 -4.59 -5.19 -10.32
C ILE A 131 -3.10 -5.37 -10.04
N TYR A 132 -2.63 -4.95 -8.85
CA TYR A 132 -1.24 -5.08 -8.47
C TYR A 132 -0.79 -6.53 -8.36
N PHE A 133 -1.59 -7.38 -7.72
CA PHE A 133 -1.30 -8.81 -7.63
C PHE A 133 -1.22 -9.45 -9.02
N LEU A 134 -2.18 -9.16 -9.90
CA LEU A 134 -2.20 -9.69 -11.25
C LEU A 134 -0.95 -9.27 -12.05
N ASP A 135 -0.56 -8.00 -11.95
CA ASP A 135 0.64 -7.47 -12.59
C ASP A 135 1.92 -8.16 -12.10
N ILE A 136 2.08 -8.29 -10.78
CA ILE A 136 3.26 -8.96 -10.21
C ILE A 136 3.29 -10.44 -10.56
N TYR A 137 2.15 -11.14 -10.54
CA TYR A 137 2.08 -12.54 -10.95
C TYR A 137 2.47 -12.70 -12.43
N HIS A 138 1.91 -11.88 -13.32
CA HIS A 138 2.30 -11.87 -14.74
C HIS A 138 3.81 -11.64 -14.91
N LYS A 139 4.39 -10.64 -14.24
CA LYS A 139 5.84 -10.35 -14.31
C LYS A 139 6.72 -11.49 -13.77
N CYS A 140 6.20 -12.36 -12.91
CA CYS A 140 6.94 -13.47 -12.33
C CYS A 140 6.85 -14.75 -13.14
N VAL A 141 5.69 -15.05 -13.74
CA VAL A 141 5.44 -16.34 -14.41
C VAL A 141 4.98 -16.21 -15.87
N ASP A 142 4.99 -15.00 -16.43
CA ASP A 142 4.54 -14.69 -17.80
C ASP A 142 3.08 -15.11 -18.09
N SER A 143 2.19 -14.93 -17.10
CA SER A 143 0.77 -15.29 -17.25
C SER A 143 0.03 -14.30 -18.14
N ASN A 144 -0.28 -14.70 -19.38
CA ASN A 144 -1.12 -13.93 -20.30
C ASN A 144 -2.48 -13.59 -19.68
N ARG A 145 -3.08 -14.54 -18.96
CA ARG A 145 -4.39 -14.34 -18.33
C ARG A 145 -4.37 -13.20 -17.31
N SER A 146 -3.35 -13.17 -16.45
CA SER A 146 -3.18 -12.07 -15.50
C SER A 146 -2.97 -10.73 -16.20
N SER A 147 -2.17 -10.72 -17.28
CA SER A 147 -1.92 -9.49 -18.05
C SER A 147 -3.21 -8.94 -18.66
N GLU A 148 -4.03 -9.79 -19.30
CA GLU A 148 -5.31 -9.40 -19.88
C GLU A 148 -6.28 -8.86 -18.82
N LEU A 149 -6.44 -9.55 -17.69
CA LEU A 149 -7.34 -9.12 -16.61
C LEU A 149 -6.88 -7.81 -15.98
N LYS A 150 -5.58 -7.63 -15.77
CA LYS A 150 -4.98 -6.38 -15.29
C LYS A 150 -5.35 -5.20 -16.19
N GLU A 151 -5.19 -5.33 -17.51
CA GLU A 151 -5.53 -4.26 -18.47
C GLU A 151 -7.04 -3.98 -18.53
N LYS A 152 -7.88 -5.04 -18.50
CA LYS A 152 -9.35 -4.88 -18.44
C LYS A 152 -9.78 -4.14 -17.18
N LEU A 153 -9.28 -4.54 -16.02
CA LEU A 153 -9.59 -3.90 -14.74
C LEU A 153 -9.15 -2.43 -14.75
N LEU A 154 -7.91 -2.13 -15.16
CA LEU A 154 -7.44 -0.75 -15.29
C LEU A 154 -8.37 0.11 -16.17
N THR A 155 -8.88 -0.46 -17.26
CA THR A 155 -9.81 0.21 -18.17
C THR A 155 -11.14 0.54 -17.48
N VAL A 156 -11.80 -0.43 -16.84
CA VAL A 156 -13.10 -0.20 -16.18
C VAL A 156 -12.98 0.71 -14.95
N TYR A 157 -11.88 0.61 -14.19
CA TYR A 157 -11.58 1.53 -13.08
C TYR A 157 -11.35 2.96 -13.57
N CYS A 158 -10.68 3.12 -14.72
CA CYS A 158 -10.52 4.43 -15.36
C CYS A 158 -11.86 5.05 -15.77
N GLU A 159 -12.75 4.25 -16.34
CA GLU A 159 -14.09 4.71 -16.74
C GLU A 159 -14.96 5.07 -15.53
N LYS A 160 -14.93 4.25 -14.47
CA LYS A 160 -15.59 4.56 -13.20
C LYS A 160 -15.11 5.89 -12.64
N LEU A 161 -13.80 6.14 -12.67
CA LEU A 161 -13.21 7.39 -12.20
C LEU A 161 -13.64 8.61 -13.06
N ARG A 162 -13.78 8.45 -14.38
CA ARG A 162 -14.33 9.51 -15.25
C ARG A 162 -15.79 9.83 -14.90
N ASN A 163 -16.60 8.81 -14.66
CA ASN A 163 -18.00 9.00 -14.25
C ASN A 163 -18.08 9.71 -12.90
N LEU A 164 -17.24 9.31 -11.95
CA LEU A 164 -17.15 9.93 -10.64
C LEU A 164 -16.67 11.40 -10.72
N LEU A 165 -15.70 11.71 -11.58
CA LEU A 165 -15.27 13.08 -11.85
C LEU A 165 -16.44 13.93 -12.34
N SER A 166 -17.15 13.46 -13.38
CA SER A 166 -18.29 14.18 -13.95
C SER A 166 -19.38 14.45 -12.91
N ASP A 167 -19.72 13.44 -12.11
CA ASP A 167 -20.72 13.59 -11.04
C ASP A 167 -20.26 14.56 -9.94
N THR A 168 -18.97 14.53 -9.60
CA THR A 168 -18.36 15.43 -8.60
C THR A 168 -18.36 16.88 -9.08
N LEU A 169 -17.98 17.14 -10.33
CA LEU A 169 -17.98 18.49 -10.91
C LEU A 169 -19.39 19.08 -11.08
N ARG A 170 -20.40 18.22 -11.22
CA ARG A 170 -21.82 18.64 -11.28
C ARG A 170 -22.47 18.78 -9.90
N GLU A 171 -21.71 18.58 -8.83
CA GLU A 171 -22.19 18.61 -7.45
C GLU A 171 -23.44 17.73 -7.23
N LYS A 172 -23.43 16.54 -7.86
CA LYS A 172 -24.54 15.58 -7.75
C LYS A 172 -24.74 15.15 -6.29
N GLU A 173 -25.99 15.13 -5.85
CA GLU A 173 -26.35 14.75 -4.49
C GLU A 173 -25.79 13.37 -4.12
N GLY A 174 -25.21 13.26 -2.92
CA GLY A 174 -24.62 12.02 -2.40
C GLY A 174 -23.21 11.71 -2.91
N VAL A 175 -22.61 12.54 -3.78
CA VAL A 175 -21.25 12.34 -4.29
C VAL A 175 -20.25 13.21 -3.52
N SER A 176 -19.25 12.55 -2.94
CA SER A 176 -18.22 13.20 -2.12
C SER A 176 -16.97 13.54 -2.95
N LYS A 177 -16.53 14.80 -2.88
CA LYS A 177 -15.23 15.23 -3.42
C LYS A 177 -14.07 14.41 -2.84
N ILE A 178 -14.18 14.02 -1.56
CA ILE A 178 -13.18 13.20 -0.88
C ILE A 178 -13.12 11.80 -1.49
N ASP A 179 -14.27 11.22 -1.84
CA ASP A 179 -14.33 9.88 -2.44
C ASP A 179 -13.68 9.88 -3.83
N TYR A 180 -13.93 10.93 -4.63
CA TYR A 180 -13.22 11.12 -5.90
C TYR A 180 -11.69 11.21 -5.70
N MET A 181 -11.23 12.04 -4.76
CA MET A 181 -9.79 12.20 -4.50
C MET A 181 -9.13 10.90 -4.01
N LEU A 182 -9.81 10.14 -3.15
CA LEU A 182 -9.36 8.82 -2.69
C LEU A 182 -9.26 7.83 -3.86
N TYR A 183 -10.26 7.81 -4.73
CA TYR A 183 -10.29 6.94 -5.90
C TYR A 183 -9.21 7.31 -6.91
N LEU A 184 -9.00 8.60 -7.16
CA LEU A 184 -7.94 9.13 -8.01
C LEU A 184 -6.56 8.75 -7.45
N GLU A 185 -6.34 8.94 -6.15
CA GLU A 185 -5.10 8.57 -5.48
C GLU A 185 -4.77 7.08 -5.68
N GLU A 186 -5.74 6.21 -5.42
CA GLU A 186 -5.57 4.77 -5.55
C GLU A 186 -5.34 4.35 -7.01
N PHE A 187 -6.11 4.94 -7.94
CA PHE A 187 -5.98 4.65 -9.36
C PHE A 187 -4.63 5.09 -9.93
N ILE A 188 -4.12 6.28 -9.56
CA ILE A 188 -2.79 6.73 -9.99
C ILE A 188 -1.71 5.80 -9.43
N LYS A 189 -1.81 5.34 -8.17
CA LYS A 189 -0.87 4.37 -7.61
C LYS A 189 -0.85 3.08 -8.43
N MET A 190 -2.02 2.53 -8.77
CA MET A 190 -2.11 1.31 -9.57
C MET A 190 -1.60 1.53 -11.00
N ALA A 191 -1.96 2.64 -11.63
CA ALA A 191 -1.50 2.99 -12.97
C ALA A 191 0.03 3.18 -13.01
N ASP A 192 0.60 3.86 -12.01
CA ASP A 192 2.05 4.04 -11.88
C ASP A 192 2.80 2.70 -11.85
N LYS A 193 2.25 1.69 -11.16
CA LYS A 193 2.94 0.41 -10.98
C LYS A 193 2.67 -0.61 -12.08
N CYS A 194 1.46 -0.61 -12.61
CA CYS A 194 0.95 -1.72 -13.41
C CYS A 194 0.71 -1.35 -14.88
N CYS A 195 0.65 -0.06 -15.21
CA CYS A 195 0.32 0.41 -16.55
C CYS A 195 1.58 0.72 -17.36
N ASN A 196 1.58 0.31 -18.63
CA ASN A 196 2.58 0.72 -19.61
C ASN A 196 2.20 2.03 -20.34
N SER A 197 0.95 2.48 -20.18
CA SER A 197 0.41 3.68 -20.84
C SER A 197 0.18 4.82 -19.85
N VAL A 198 0.23 6.06 -20.37
CA VAL A 198 0.04 7.27 -19.57
C VAL A 198 -1.44 7.43 -19.19
N LEU A 199 -1.68 7.79 -17.93
CA LEU A 199 -3.01 8.11 -17.41
C LEU A 199 -3.71 9.16 -18.30
N PRO A 200 -5.05 9.08 -18.51
CA PRO A 200 -5.75 10.11 -19.25
C PRO A 200 -5.58 11.50 -18.62
N SER A 201 -5.00 12.43 -19.38
CA SER A 201 -4.60 13.75 -18.87
C SER A 201 -5.77 14.51 -18.24
N VAL A 202 -6.96 14.39 -18.83
CA VAL A 202 -8.21 15.00 -18.34
C VAL A 202 -8.48 14.72 -16.86
N LEU A 203 -8.18 13.52 -16.34
CA LEU A 203 -8.43 13.18 -14.94
C LEU A 203 -7.54 14.00 -14.01
N VAL A 204 -6.26 14.14 -14.36
CA VAL A 204 -5.28 14.87 -13.55
C VAL A 204 -5.43 16.37 -13.75
N ASP A 205 -5.62 16.82 -14.98
CA ASP A 205 -5.79 18.24 -15.31
C ASP A 205 -7.05 18.83 -14.65
N SER A 206 -8.15 18.08 -14.61
CA SER A 206 -9.35 18.51 -13.88
C SER A 206 -9.08 18.62 -12.38
N TYR A 207 -8.44 17.63 -11.75
CA TYR A 207 -8.07 17.70 -10.33
C TYR A 207 -7.18 18.91 -10.02
N ILE A 208 -6.13 19.10 -10.82
CA ILE A 208 -5.19 20.21 -10.64
C ILE A 208 -5.90 21.56 -10.76
N SER A 209 -6.79 21.72 -11.74
CA SER A 209 -7.50 22.98 -11.94
C SER A 209 -8.46 23.30 -10.78
N GLU A 210 -9.15 22.29 -10.25
CA GLU A 210 -10.01 22.45 -9.07
C GLU A 210 -9.23 22.77 -7.79
N TYR A 211 -8.01 22.22 -7.65
CA TYR A 211 -7.09 22.56 -6.56
C TYR A 211 -6.55 24.00 -6.70
N GLU A 212 -6.10 24.39 -7.89
CA GLU A 212 -5.57 25.72 -8.19
C GLU A 212 -6.61 26.82 -7.92
N ASP A 213 -7.88 26.53 -8.20
CA ASP A 213 -8.99 27.43 -7.90
C ASP A 213 -9.43 27.42 -6.41
N GLY A 214 -8.75 26.66 -5.55
CA GLY A 214 -9.04 26.55 -4.12
C GLY A 214 -10.33 25.80 -3.78
N ARG A 215 -10.92 25.09 -4.75
CA ARG A 215 -12.16 24.32 -4.54
C ARG A 215 -11.90 22.98 -3.88
N TRP A 216 -10.77 22.35 -4.19
CA TRP A 216 -10.37 21.03 -3.69
C TRP A 216 -9.08 21.12 -2.86
N MET A 217 -8.87 20.16 -1.95
CA MET A 217 -7.72 20.14 -1.04
C MET A 217 -6.59 19.24 -1.53
N SER A 218 -5.38 19.55 -1.07
CA SER A 218 -4.20 18.70 -1.23
C SER A 218 -4.21 17.54 -0.24
N ARG A 219 -3.62 16.40 -0.64
CA ARG A 219 -3.33 15.25 0.22
C ARG A 219 -1.91 14.77 -0.07
N VAL A 220 -1.08 14.58 0.95
CA VAL A 220 0.34 14.20 0.78
C VAL A 220 0.52 13.01 -0.18
N LEU A 221 -0.27 11.95 -0.01
CA LEU A 221 -0.18 10.74 -0.82
C LEU A 221 -0.62 10.95 -2.27
N LEU A 222 -1.73 11.66 -2.50
CA LEU A 222 -2.18 11.99 -3.85
C LEU A 222 -1.15 12.86 -4.56
N SER A 223 -0.63 13.89 -3.90
CA SER A 223 0.39 14.78 -4.47
C SER A 223 1.70 14.04 -4.76
N ASN A 224 2.12 13.10 -3.90
CA ASN A 224 3.26 12.24 -4.18
C ASN A 224 3.02 11.35 -5.42
N SER A 225 1.85 10.72 -5.53
CA SER A 225 1.48 9.92 -6.71
C SER A 225 1.46 10.76 -7.98
N LEU A 226 0.93 11.99 -7.91
CA LEU A 226 0.93 12.95 -9.00
C LEU A 226 2.35 13.37 -9.40
N TYR A 227 3.24 13.59 -8.44
CA TYR A 227 4.64 13.89 -8.72
C TYR A 227 5.31 12.75 -9.51
N VAL A 228 5.20 11.50 -9.04
CA VAL A 228 5.80 10.34 -9.73
C VAL A 228 5.24 10.21 -11.15
N MET A 229 3.93 10.39 -11.32
CA MET A 229 3.29 10.35 -12.63
C MET A 229 3.75 11.51 -13.54
N SER A 230 3.94 12.71 -12.99
CA SER A 230 4.43 13.88 -13.74
C SER A 230 5.83 13.66 -14.31
N GLU A 231 6.72 13.01 -13.55
CA GLU A 231 8.07 12.67 -14.01
C GLU A 231 8.02 11.67 -15.16
N LYS A 232 7.16 10.65 -15.06
CA LYS A 232 6.97 9.67 -16.14
C LYS A 232 6.38 10.28 -17.40
N ALA A 233 5.44 11.22 -17.25
CA ALA A 233 4.77 11.89 -18.36
C ALA A 233 5.58 13.05 -18.96
N GLY A 234 6.63 13.52 -18.28
CA GLY A 234 7.35 14.75 -18.64
C GLY A 234 6.46 16.00 -18.57
N ASN A 235 5.44 16.02 -17.70
CA ASN A 235 4.48 17.12 -17.62
C ASN A 235 4.85 18.10 -16.50
N GLN A 236 5.39 19.26 -16.88
CA GLN A 236 5.87 20.26 -15.94
C GLN A 236 4.75 20.89 -15.09
N ARG A 237 3.56 21.14 -15.65
CA ARG A 237 2.42 21.68 -14.88
C ARG A 237 2.03 20.73 -13.75
N TRP A 238 1.97 19.43 -14.04
CA TRP A 238 1.65 18.42 -13.03
C TRP A 238 2.70 18.36 -11.95
N LYS A 239 3.99 18.43 -12.34
CA LYS A 239 5.11 18.43 -11.41
C LYS A 239 5.06 19.62 -10.46
N ASP A 240 4.89 20.82 -10.99
CA ASP A 240 4.87 22.06 -10.19
C ASP A 240 3.68 22.08 -9.25
N SER A 241 2.49 21.68 -9.73
CA SER A 241 1.29 21.58 -8.89
C SER A 241 1.46 20.53 -7.79
N ALA A 242 1.99 19.35 -8.11
CA ALA A 242 2.23 18.29 -7.13
C ALA A 242 3.20 18.72 -6.02
N LEU A 243 4.32 19.37 -6.38
CA LEU A 243 5.30 19.86 -5.41
C LEU A 243 4.71 20.94 -4.49
N CYS A 244 3.97 21.90 -5.06
CA CYS A 244 3.28 22.95 -4.29
C CYS A 244 2.26 22.35 -3.31
N GLN A 245 1.44 21.42 -3.79
CA GLN A 245 0.45 20.71 -2.99
C GLN A 245 1.08 19.94 -1.83
N THR A 246 2.17 19.22 -2.07
CA THR A 246 2.88 18.49 -1.01
C THR A 246 3.40 19.45 0.06
N ASP A 247 4.02 20.56 -0.35
CA ASP A 247 4.61 21.52 0.60
C ASP A 247 3.56 22.04 1.59
N ILE A 248 2.38 22.41 1.09
CA ILE A 248 1.25 22.83 1.91
C ILE A 248 0.74 21.69 2.80
N ALA A 249 0.58 20.47 2.25
CA ALA A 249 0.05 19.35 3.00
C ALA A 249 0.98 18.92 4.15
N LEU A 250 2.29 18.94 3.95
CA LEU A 250 3.28 18.59 4.98
C LEU A 250 3.29 19.55 6.17
N GLN A 251 2.92 20.82 5.97
CA GLN A 251 2.79 21.81 7.05
C GLN A 251 1.69 21.45 8.05
N SER A 252 0.69 20.66 7.62
CA SER A 252 -0.43 20.25 8.47
C SER A 252 -0.14 19.01 9.32
N VAL A 253 0.99 18.33 9.08
CA VAL A 253 1.38 17.07 9.74
C VAL A 253 2.10 17.37 11.07
N ASP A 254 1.41 17.14 12.20
CA ASP A 254 2.03 17.12 13.54
C ASP A 254 2.34 15.67 13.96
N VAL A 255 3.62 15.31 13.92
CA VAL A 255 4.10 13.94 14.19
C VAL A 255 3.70 13.40 15.58
N ARG A 256 3.36 14.27 16.53
CA ARG A 256 3.02 13.87 17.91
C ARG A 256 1.59 13.37 18.07
N VAL A 257 0.71 13.73 17.13
CA VAL A 257 -0.70 13.35 17.13
C VAL A 257 -1.09 12.52 15.90
N GLU A 258 -0.17 12.40 14.94
CA GLU A 258 -0.39 11.65 13.73
C GLU A 258 -0.41 10.13 13.94
N THR A 259 -1.10 9.46 13.02
CA THR A 259 -1.17 7.99 13.02
C THR A 259 0.12 7.37 12.50
N LEU A 260 0.46 6.18 13.01
CA LEU A 260 1.61 5.43 12.50
C LEU A 260 1.48 5.13 11.00
N ARG A 261 0.26 4.86 10.53
CA ARG A 261 -0.06 4.74 9.10
C ARG A 261 0.41 5.96 8.31
N THR A 262 -0.01 7.16 8.70
CA THR A 262 0.32 8.38 7.96
C THR A 262 1.82 8.69 8.03
N MET A 263 2.44 8.48 9.18
CA MET A 263 3.89 8.67 9.30
C MET A 263 4.68 7.70 8.42
N THR A 264 4.31 6.42 8.39
CA THR A 264 4.97 5.43 7.52
C THR A 264 4.70 5.69 6.03
N ASP A 265 3.49 6.12 5.67
CA ASP A 265 3.14 6.59 4.33
C ASP A 265 4.07 7.72 3.85
N ILE A 266 4.36 8.70 4.71
CA ILE A 266 5.29 9.80 4.40
C ILE A 266 6.73 9.28 4.25
N LEU A 267 7.19 8.37 5.11
CA LEU A 267 8.54 7.81 5.02
C LEU A 267 8.79 7.04 3.71
N PHE A 268 7.74 6.55 3.06
CA PHE A 268 7.85 5.85 1.78
C PHE A 268 7.73 6.74 0.53
N CYS A 269 7.34 8.00 0.70
CA CYS A 269 7.35 8.98 -0.39
C CYS A 269 8.81 9.25 -0.84
N ASN A 270 8.99 9.76 -2.06
CA ASN A 270 10.31 10.14 -2.54
C ASN A 270 10.21 11.45 -3.34
N LEU A 271 10.22 12.56 -2.60
CA LEU A 271 10.02 13.90 -3.16
C LEU A 271 11.28 14.75 -3.03
N PRO A 272 11.65 15.51 -4.07
CA PRO A 272 12.82 16.38 -4.06
C PRO A 272 12.53 17.71 -3.35
N LEU A 273 11.86 17.68 -2.19
CA LEU A 273 11.50 18.86 -1.41
C LEU A 273 12.29 18.92 -0.11
N LYS A 274 12.80 20.10 0.23
CA LYS A 274 13.46 20.34 1.52
C LYS A 274 12.51 20.11 2.69
N SER A 275 11.28 20.60 2.59
CA SER A 275 10.21 20.40 3.57
C SER A 275 9.87 18.92 3.76
N TYR A 276 9.89 18.13 2.68
CA TYR A 276 9.73 16.68 2.75
C TYR A 276 10.89 16.04 3.53
N GLN A 277 12.14 16.40 3.22
CA GLN A 277 13.31 15.88 3.94
C GLN A 277 13.24 16.21 5.43
N GLU A 278 12.95 17.47 5.77
CA GLU A 278 12.80 17.94 7.15
C GLU A 278 11.69 17.18 7.89
N LYS A 279 10.52 16.99 7.26
CA LYS A 279 9.40 16.23 7.86
C LYS A 279 9.73 14.75 7.99
N SER A 280 10.40 14.17 7.00
CA SER A 280 10.84 12.78 7.00
C SER A 280 11.81 12.52 8.16
N ASP A 281 12.77 13.44 8.37
CA ASP A 281 13.72 13.35 9.49
C ASP A 281 13.04 13.58 10.85
N GLU A 282 12.06 14.48 10.94
CA GLU A 282 11.23 14.65 12.13
C GLU A 282 10.52 13.34 12.50
N ILE A 283 9.89 12.68 11.53
CA ILE A 283 9.22 11.39 11.71
C ILE A 283 10.22 10.31 12.12
N ARG A 284 11.39 10.24 11.46
CA ARG A 284 12.44 9.26 11.82
C ARG A 284 12.91 9.45 13.25
N ASN A 285 13.20 10.68 13.66
CA ASN A 285 13.61 10.99 15.02
C ASN A 285 12.51 10.64 16.04
N HIS A 286 11.24 10.76 15.66
CA HIS A 286 10.11 10.38 16.48
C HIS A 286 9.96 8.86 16.62
N LEU A 287 10.06 8.11 15.53
CA LEU A 287 9.79 6.67 15.48
C LEU A 287 10.99 5.77 15.76
N PHE A 288 12.22 6.26 15.57
CA PHE A 288 13.46 5.51 15.75
C PHE A 288 14.37 6.11 16.83
N THR A 289 13.77 6.74 17.84
CA THR A 289 14.51 7.28 18.99
C THR A 289 15.24 6.17 19.76
N THR A 290 16.44 6.46 20.24
CA THR A 290 17.24 5.54 21.08
C THR A 290 16.73 5.44 22.52
N ASP A 291 15.85 6.37 22.93
CA ASP A 291 15.18 6.36 24.24
C ASP A 291 14.01 5.37 24.21
N GLY A 292 14.24 4.16 24.72
CA GLY A 292 13.26 3.06 24.68
C GLY A 292 11.93 3.38 25.38
N GLN A 293 11.92 4.27 26.38
CA GLN A 293 10.69 4.70 27.04
C GLN A 293 9.90 5.65 26.13
N LYS A 294 10.56 6.66 25.55
CA LYS A 294 9.93 7.56 24.58
C LYS A 294 9.43 6.83 23.35
N LEU A 295 10.21 5.90 22.81
CA LEU A 295 9.78 5.06 21.69
C LEU A 295 8.46 4.36 22.00
N THR A 296 8.40 3.68 23.16
CA THR A 296 7.20 2.92 23.55
C THR A 296 5.99 3.85 23.68
N GLN A 297 6.19 5.07 24.21
CA GLN A 297 5.15 6.09 24.29
C GLN A 297 4.71 6.60 22.90
N ASN A 298 5.67 6.86 22.01
CA ASN A 298 5.41 7.35 20.65
C ASN A 298 4.62 6.31 19.84
N LEU A 299 5.07 5.06 19.84
CA LEU A 299 4.36 3.96 19.17
C LEU A 299 2.96 3.74 19.77
N SER A 300 2.84 3.74 21.09
CA SER A 300 1.54 3.59 21.77
C SER A 300 0.54 4.70 21.41
N ARG A 301 1.02 5.94 21.22
CA ARG A 301 0.18 7.07 20.77
C ARG A 301 -0.18 6.97 19.29
N ALA A 302 0.78 6.60 18.45
CA ALA A 302 0.62 6.55 17.01
C ALA A 302 -0.26 5.38 16.54
N ILE A 303 -0.29 4.29 17.31
CA ILE A 303 -1.18 3.14 17.10
C ILE A 303 -2.52 3.46 17.76
N SER A 304 -3.54 3.78 16.97
CA SER A 304 -4.87 4.08 17.50
C SER A 304 -5.40 2.92 18.35
N HIS A 305 -5.86 3.20 19.58
CA HIS A 305 -6.52 2.22 20.44
C HIS A 305 -7.75 1.54 19.81
N LYS A 306 -8.35 2.15 18.77
CA LYS A 306 -9.49 1.58 18.04
C LYS A 306 -9.08 0.56 16.95
N ASN A 307 -7.83 0.58 16.51
CA ASN A 307 -7.31 -0.24 15.41
C ASN A 307 -6.01 -0.95 15.86
N MET A 308 -6.12 -1.80 16.89
CA MET A 308 -5.00 -2.62 17.41
C MET A 308 -4.53 -3.72 16.44
N SER A 309 -4.88 -3.69 15.15
CA SER A 309 -4.30 -4.63 14.19
C SER A 309 -2.83 -4.26 13.98
N ALA A 310 -1.89 -5.00 14.55
CA ALA A 310 -0.45 -4.84 14.27
C ALA A 310 -0.06 -5.29 12.84
N GLY A 311 -1.01 -5.22 11.90
CA GLY A 311 -0.84 -5.53 10.50
C GLY A 311 -0.21 -4.39 9.70
N TYR A 312 -0.16 -4.59 8.40
CA TYR A 312 0.46 -3.68 7.45
C TYR A 312 -0.25 -2.32 7.39
N ALA A 313 -1.59 -2.28 7.46
CA ALA A 313 -2.40 -1.08 7.36
C ALA A 313 -2.19 -0.08 8.52
N SER A 314 -2.07 -0.55 9.76
CA SER A 314 -1.85 0.32 10.93
C SER A 314 -0.47 0.96 10.93
N GLY A 315 0.46 0.41 10.15
CA GLY A 315 1.81 0.92 9.98
C GLY A 315 2.89 0.15 10.74
N MET A 316 2.55 -0.81 11.61
CA MET A 316 3.58 -1.54 12.39
C MET A 316 4.45 -2.45 11.52
N SER A 317 3.86 -3.31 10.69
CA SER A 317 4.62 -4.15 9.76
C SER A 317 5.41 -3.29 8.75
N ARG A 318 4.83 -2.16 8.35
CA ARG A 318 5.50 -1.18 7.47
C ARG A 318 6.68 -0.47 8.13
N LEU A 319 6.56 -0.14 9.41
CA LEU A 319 7.65 0.45 10.19
C LEU A 319 8.83 -0.52 10.30
N LEU A 320 8.57 -1.80 10.54
CA LEU A 320 9.61 -2.85 10.53
C LEU A 320 10.32 -2.90 9.18
N LEU A 321 9.55 -2.89 8.09
CA LEU A 321 10.12 -2.88 6.74
C LEU A 321 10.93 -1.60 6.46
N CYS A 322 10.48 -0.42 6.92
CA CYS A 322 11.28 0.81 6.87
C CYS A 322 12.61 0.64 7.60
N ALA A 323 12.58 0.15 8.85
CA ALA A 323 13.78 -0.01 9.67
C ALA A 323 14.79 -0.97 9.03
N VAL A 324 14.32 -2.13 8.54
CA VAL A 324 15.16 -3.12 7.84
C VAL A 324 15.75 -2.53 6.56
N ASN A 325 14.98 -1.75 5.79
CA ASN A 325 15.47 -1.10 4.57
C ASN A 325 16.56 -0.08 4.85
N GLU A 326 16.36 0.77 5.86
CA GLU A 326 17.31 1.82 6.23
C GLU A 326 18.62 1.20 6.73
N TYR A 327 18.56 0.12 7.51
CA TYR A 327 19.77 -0.56 8.00
C TYR A 327 20.52 -1.28 6.88
N THR A 328 19.81 -2.04 6.05
CA THR A 328 20.45 -2.92 5.05
C THR A 328 20.78 -2.22 3.73
N GLY A 329 20.27 -1.00 3.52
CA GLY A 329 20.31 -0.32 2.22
C GLY A 329 19.57 -1.06 1.10
N ARG A 330 18.80 -2.13 1.43
CA ARG A 330 18.16 -2.98 0.43
C ARG A 330 16.97 -2.25 -0.19
N LYS A 331 16.94 -2.27 -1.52
CA LYS A 331 15.81 -1.79 -2.34
C LYS A 331 14.73 -2.85 -2.56
N ARG A 332 14.86 -4.07 -2.01
CA ARG A 332 13.93 -5.20 -2.29
C ARG A 332 12.48 -4.90 -1.89
N ASN A 333 12.29 -4.07 -0.88
CA ASN A 333 10.98 -3.62 -0.43
C ASN A 333 10.42 -2.44 -1.25
N GLU A 334 11.06 -2.00 -2.35
CA GLU A 334 10.50 -0.98 -3.26
C GLU A 334 9.10 -1.38 -3.77
N VAL A 335 8.85 -2.68 -3.87
CA VAL A 335 7.57 -3.31 -4.25
C VAL A 335 6.48 -3.12 -3.18
N LEU A 336 6.86 -2.81 -1.93
CA LEU A 336 5.95 -2.60 -0.79
C LEU A 336 5.71 -1.12 -0.49
N ARG A 337 6.61 -0.22 -0.94
CA ARG A 337 6.60 1.21 -0.58
C ARG A 337 5.29 1.96 -0.86
N PRO A 338 4.52 1.67 -1.92
CA PRO A 338 3.37 2.51 -2.27
C PRO A 338 2.01 1.80 -2.25
N LEU A 339 1.95 0.55 -1.76
CA LEU A 339 0.66 -0.09 -1.51
C LEU A 339 0.00 0.53 -0.28
#